data_AF-A0A6B3HCD5-F1
#
_entry.id   AF-A0A6B3HCD5-F1
#
_cell.length_a   1.000
_cell.length_b   1.000
_cell.length_c   1.000
_cell.angle_alpha   90.00
_cell.angle_beta   90.00
_cell.angle_gamma   90.00
#
_symmetry.space_group_name_H-M   'P 1'
#
loop_
_entity.id
_entity.type
_entity.pdbx_description
1 polymer ?
#
loop_
_entity_poly.entity_id
_entity_poly.type
_entity_poly.pdbx_seq_one_letter_code
_entity_poly.pdbx_strand_id
1 'polypeptide(L)' 'RYGLRPGDRAVVAMRNLPEWQIAFWAAQLAGLIAVPLSAWWTEDEFTYALDDCEPGVLLVDGERMDRVA' A
#
# COMPACT_ATOMS: atom_id res chain seq x y z
N ARG A 1 -14.57 8.85 -4.97
CA ARG A 1 -13.24 9.32 -5.41
C ARG A 1 -12.42 9.56 -4.14
N TYR A 2 -11.25 8.94 -3.98
CA TYR A 2 -10.52 8.84 -2.71
C TYR A 2 -9.82 10.13 -2.21
N GLY A 3 -10.05 11.29 -2.83
CA GLY A 3 -9.54 12.58 -2.34
C GLY A 3 -8.02 12.80 -2.38
N LEU A 4 -7.26 11.82 -2.88
CA LEU A 4 -5.79 11.82 -2.91
C LEU A 4 -5.20 13.01 -3.67
N ARG A 5 -4.08 13.51 -3.15
CA ARG A 5 -3.29 14.63 -3.67
C ARG A 5 -1.84 14.19 -3.87
N PRO A 6 -1.09 14.85 -4.78
CA PRO A 6 0.35 14.61 -4.88
C PRO A 6 1.03 14.78 -3.52
N GLY A 7 1.91 13.83 -3.18
CA GLY A 7 2.55 13.73 -1.86
C GLY A 7 1.84 12.80 -0.87
N ASP A 8 0.57 12.46 -1.08
CA ASP A 8 -0.11 11.45 -0.25
C ASP A 8 0.52 10.07 -0.48
N ARG A 9 0.52 9.23 0.56
CA ARG A 9 1.13 7.90 0.52
C ARG A 9 0.14 6.85 0.06
N ALA A 10 0.60 5.97 -0.82
CA ALA A 10 -0.13 4.80 -1.29
C ALA A 10 0.64 3.54 -0.90
N VAL A 11 0.10 2.79 0.06
CA VAL A 11 0.67 1.50 0.46
C VAL A 11 0.36 0.47 -0.60
N VAL A 12 1.37 -0.33 -0.97
CA VAL A 12 1.22 -1.48 -1.86
C VAL A 12 1.68 -2.72 -1.11
N ALA A 13 0.72 -3.56 -0.71
CA ALA A 13 0.97 -4.77 0.07
C ALA A 13 0.32 -5.97 -0.64
N MET A 14 1.07 -6.60 -1.53
CA MET A 14 0.60 -7.75 -2.31
C MET A 14 1.74 -8.76 -2.47
N ARG A 15 1.41 -10.00 -2.83
CA ARG A 15 2.40 -10.95 -3.36
C ARG A 15 3.02 -10.43 -4.65
N ASN A 16 3.99 -11.19 -5.19
CA ASN A 16 4.59 -10.97 -6.50
C ASN A 16 3.60 -11.25 -7.65
N LEU A 17 2.54 -10.46 -7.70
CA LEU A 17 1.51 -10.47 -8.72
C LEU A 17 1.78 -9.34 -9.74
N PRO A 18 1.34 -9.48 -11.01
CA PRO A 18 1.45 -8.40 -11.99
C PRO A 18 0.85 -7.07 -11.51
N GLU A 19 -0.24 -7.14 -10.76
CA GLU A 19 -0.95 -6.00 -10.16
C GLU A 19 -0.06 -5.18 -9.23
N TRP A 20 0.93 -5.79 -8.58
CA TRP A 20 1.87 -5.06 -7.73
C TRP A 20 2.68 -4.05 -8.54
N GLN A 21 3.18 -4.45 -9.72
CA GLN A 21 3.94 -3.55 -10.60
C GLN A 21 3.05 -2.42 -11.12
N ILE A 22 1.80 -2.74 -11.47
CA ILE A 22 0.82 -1.76 -11.92
C ILE A 22 0.53 -0.74 -10.80
N ALA A 23 0.26 -1.21 -9.57
CA ALA A 23 -0.03 -0.38 -8.41
C ALA A 23 1.14 0.55 -8.06
N PHE A 24 2.35 0.01 -8.01
CA PHE A 24 3.56 0.76 -7.71
C PHE A 24 3.79 1.91 -8.71
N TRP A 25 3.73 1.62 -10.01
CA TRP A 25 3.93 2.65 -11.03
C TRP A 25 2.76 3.62 -11.15
N ALA A 26 1.52 3.16 -10.95
CA ALA A 26 0.35 4.03 -10.97
C ALA A 26 0.42 5.08 -9.85
N ALA A 27 0.86 4.71 -8.64
CA ALA A 27 1.07 5.64 -7.54
C ALA A 27 2.07 6.74 -7.91
N GLN A 28 3.24 6.34 -8.41
CA GLN A 28 4.30 7.26 -8.83
C GLN A 28 3.83 8.23 -9.93
N LEU A 29 3.16 7.71 -10.96
CA LEU A 29 2.62 8.51 -12.07
C LEU A 29 1.49 9.45 -11.63
N ALA A 30 0.75 9.10 -10.57
CA ALA A 30 -0.27 9.94 -9.96
C ALA A 30 0.31 11.01 -9.01
N GLY A 31 1.63 11.05 -8.81
CA GLY A 31 2.30 11.96 -7.87
C GLY A 31 2.21 11.53 -6.41
N LEU A 32 1.79 10.29 -6.15
CA LEU A 32 1.72 9.70 -4.80
C LEU A 32 3.08 9.11 -4.42
N ILE A 33 3.31 8.99 -3.11
CA ILE A 33 4.49 8.31 -2.56
C ILE A 33 4.15 6.83 -2.38
N ALA A 34 4.74 5.96 -3.20
CA ALA A 34 4.55 4.52 -3.05
C ALA A 34 5.27 4.00 -1.79
N VAL A 35 4.54 3.26 -0.95
CA VAL A 35 5.05 2.59 0.25
C VAL A 35 4.93 1.07 0.06
N PRO A 36 5.95 0.39 -0.50
CA PRO A 36 5.89 -1.04 -0.75
C PRO A 36 6.12 -1.82 0.55
N LEU A 37 5.16 -2.66 0.91
CA LEU A 37 5.26 -3.55 2.08
C LEU A 37 5.37 -5.00 1.63
N SER A 38 6.11 -5.80 2.42
CA SER A 38 6.34 -7.21 2.11
C SER A 38 5.10 -8.05 2.38
N ALA A 39 4.78 -8.98 1.46
CA ALA A 39 3.70 -9.95 1.64
C ALA A 39 3.92 -10.97 2.78
N TRP A 40 5.14 -11.00 3.34
CA TRP A 40 5.56 -11.91 4.40
C TRP A 40 5.41 -11.33 5.80
N TRP A 41 5.01 -10.06 5.92
CA TRP A 41 4.86 -9.40 7.21
C TRP A 41 3.67 -9.94 8.01
N THR A 42 3.86 -9.85 9.32
CA THR A 42 2.86 -10.11 10.36
C THR A 42 1.93 -8.91 10.53
N GLU A 43 0.82 -9.11 11.23
CA GLU A 43 -0.15 -8.05 11.53
C GLU A 43 0.51 -6.89 12.30
N ASP A 44 1.28 -7.17 13.35
CA ASP A 44 1.98 -6.15 14.14
C ASP A 44 2.95 -5.30 13.30
N GLU A 45 3.65 -5.92 12.34
CA GLU A 45 4.55 -5.20 11.42
C GLU A 45 3.76 -4.30 10.45
N PHE A 46 2.59 -4.77 9.97
CA PHE A 46 1.70 -3.94 9.18
C PHE A 46 1.14 -2.78 10.00
N THR A 47 0.62 -3.02 11.20
CA THR A 47 0.11 -1.97 12.09
C THR A 47 1.16 -0.90 12.32
N TYR A 48 2.38 -1.30 12.69
CA TYR A 48 3.48 -0.37 12.89
C TYR A 48 3.74 0.50 11.65
N ALA A 49 3.83 -0.11 10.47
CA ALA A 49 4.13 0.63 9.25
C ALA A 49 2.98 1.54 8.80
N LEU A 50 1.73 1.11 9.00
CA LEU A 50 0.54 1.90 8.67
C LEU A 50 0.41 3.11 9.61
N ASP A 51 0.70 2.94 10.90
CA ASP A 51 0.72 4.03 11.87
C ASP A 51 1.86 5.03 11.59
N ASP A 52 3.05 4.55 11.20
CA ASP A 52 4.19 5.43 10.88
C ASP A 52 3.97 6.23 9.59
N CYS A 53 3.42 5.59 8.56
CA CYS A 53 3.30 6.23 7.26
C CYS A 53 1.98 6.97 7.04
N GLU A 54 0.91 6.70 7.79
CA GLU A 54 -0.41 7.34 7.63
C GLU A 54 -0.87 7.39 6.15
N PRO A 55 -1.14 6.24 5.52
CA PRO A 55 -1.42 6.19 4.09
C PRO A 55 -2.80 6.73 3.75
N GLY A 56 -2.91 7.44 2.62
CA GLY A 56 -4.20 7.89 2.09
C GLY A 56 -4.97 6.76 1.37
N VAL A 57 -4.27 5.69 0.98
CA VAL A 57 -4.87 4.51 0.34
C VAL A 57 -4.00 3.26 0.56
N LEU A 58 -4.64 2.11 0.75
CA LEU A 58 -4.00 0.80 0.76
C LEU A 58 -4.41 0.00 -0.49
N LEU A 59 -3.42 -0.52 -1.21
CA LEU A 59 -3.57 -1.41 -2.35
C LEU A 59 -3.11 -2.80 -1.91
N VAL A 60 -4.07 -3.62 -1.47
CA VAL A 60 -3.84 -4.93 -0.87
C VAL A 60 -4.40 -6.05 -1.74
N ASP A 61 -3.74 -7.21 -1.74
CA ASP A 61 -4.35 -8.43 -2.28
C ASP A 61 -5.33 -9.04 -1.26
N GLY A 62 -6.28 -9.84 -1.75
CA GLY A 62 -7.36 -10.35 -0.89
C GLY A 62 -6.89 -11.21 0.29
N GLU A 63 -5.72 -11.84 0.21
CA GLU A 63 -5.18 -12.71 1.27
C GLU A 63 -4.58 -11.90 2.43
N ARG A 64 -4.18 -10.63 2.20
CA ARG A 64 -3.68 -9.73 3.25
C ARG A 64 -4.73 -8.78 3.79
N MET A 65 -5.94 -8.75 3.23
CA MET A 65 -6.97 -7.81 3.64
C MET A 65 -7.21 -7.87 5.16
N ASP A 66 -7.28 -9.07 5.73
CA ASP A 66 -7.52 -9.27 7.17
C ASP A 66 -6.32 -8.85 8.06
N ARG A 67 -5.12 -8.71 7.49
CA ARG A 67 -3.88 -8.35 8.23
C ARG A 67 -3.60 -6.85 8.24
N VAL A 68 -4.31 -6.08 7.43
CA VAL A 68 -4.13 -4.63 7.28
C VAL A 68 -5.40 -3.84 7.65
N ALA A 69 -6.46 -4.54 8.07
CA ALA A 69 -7.78 -3.98 8.38
C ALA A 69 -7.92 -3.57 9.84
#